data_AF-A0A966PYJ7-F1
#
_entry.id   AF-A0A966PYJ7-F1
#
_cell.length_a   1.000
_cell.length_b   1.000
_cell.length_c   1.000
_cell.angle_alpha   90.00
_cell.angle_beta   90.00
_cell.angle_gamma   90.00
#
_symmetry.space_group_name_H-M   'P 1'
#
loop_
_entity.id
_entity.type
_entity.pdbx_description
1 polymer ?
#
loop_
_entity_poly.entity_id
_entity_poly.type
_entity_poly.pdbx_seq_one_letter_code
_entity_poly.pdbx_strand_id
1 'polypeptide(L)'
;MALCEDTDFIYPMQADVYYPIITQGEYGQPKKDWVFDKTIACNVEPVGGDGTENIKAESFLQLQNKLVARTKNDPRVSSQKENNAVTNILITNVRFPNGDLIYKETAGVRSGRATIYEVATVEPFVGAFRTTEYYKMLWRRAENQTVGD
;
A
#
# COMPACT_ATOMS: atom_id res chain seq x y z
N MET A 1 19.65 -7.09 -3.75
CA MET A 1 18.96 -8.31 -3.29
C MET A 1 17.62 -7.84 -2.75
N ALA A 2 16.53 -8.10 -3.47
CA ALA A 2 15.20 -7.66 -3.05
C ALA A 2 14.84 -8.38 -1.75
N LEU A 3 14.52 -7.63 -0.70
CA LEU A 3 14.02 -8.21 0.54
C LEU A 3 12.58 -8.66 0.29
N CYS A 4 12.31 -9.95 0.50
CA CYS A 4 10.97 -10.52 0.48
C CYS A 4 10.68 -11.02 1.89
N GLU A 5 9.63 -10.49 2.51
CA GLU A 5 9.19 -10.91 3.84
C GLU A 5 8.40 -12.22 3.76
N ASP A 6 8.65 -13.11 4.72
CA ASP A 6 7.90 -14.36 4.86
C ASP A 6 6.47 -14.08 5.32
N THR A 7 5.50 -14.69 4.65
CA THR A 7 4.09 -14.64 5.04
C THR A 7 3.79 -15.59 6.20
N ASP A 8 2.86 -15.19 7.05
CA ASP A 8 2.39 -15.99 8.19
C ASP A 8 0.86 -15.95 8.26
N PHE A 9 0.24 -16.72 9.14
CA PHE A 9 -1.23 -16.76 9.28
C PHE A 9 -1.84 -15.39 9.62
N ILE A 10 -1.08 -14.51 10.29
CA ILE A 10 -1.49 -13.12 10.59
C ILE A 10 -1.39 -12.22 9.34
N TYR A 11 -0.36 -12.45 8.52
CA TYR A 11 -0.03 -11.65 7.32
C TYR A 11 0.03 -12.58 6.10
N PRO A 12 -1.14 -13.05 5.60
CA PRO A 12 -1.18 -14.08 4.58
C PRO A 12 -0.96 -13.57 3.16
N MET A 13 -0.85 -12.25 2.95
CA MET A 13 -0.72 -11.62 1.64
C MET A 13 0.66 -10.99 1.48
N GLN A 14 1.06 -10.75 0.23
CA GLN A 14 2.27 -10.01 -0.13
C GLN A 14 1.92 -8.78 -0.96
N ALA A 15 2.68 -7.71 -0.80
CA ALA A 15 2.56 -6.51 -1.63
C ALA A 15 3.94 -5.93 -1.94
N ASP A 16 4.07 -5.31 -3.11
CA ASP A 16 5.33 -4.71 -3.55
C ASP A 16 5.33 -3.22 -3.23
N VAL A 17 6.44 -2.75 -2.64
CA VAL A 17 6.64 -1.36 -2.21
C VAL A 17 7.62 -0.67 -3.13
N TYR A 18 7.24 0.53 -3.55
CA TYR A 18 8.01 1.42 -4.41
C TYR A 18 8.25 2.75 -3.71
N TYR A 19 9.47 3.26 -3.83
CA TYR A 19 9.83 4.61 -3.39
C TYR A 19 10.21 5.47 -4.61
N PRO A 20 9.89 6.77 -4.61
CA PRO A 20 10.16 7.63 -5.74
C PRO A 20 11.58 8.20 -5.66
N ILE A 21 12.25 8.26 -6.81
CA ILE A 21 13.35 9.18 -7.07
C ILE A 21 12.71 10.50 -7.50
N ILE A 22 12.90 11.54 -6.68
CA ILE A 22 12.36 12.87 -6.96
C ILE A 22 13.39 13.64 -7.77
N THR A 23 13.05 13.95 -9.01
CA THR A 23 13.83 14.84 -9.87
C THR A 23 13.05 16.13 -10.09
N GLN A 24 13.77 17.23 -10.32
CA GLN A 24 13.14 18.50 -10.66
C GLN A 24 13.19 18.68 -12.18
N GLY A 25 12.03 18.87 -12.79
CA GLY A 25 11.94 19.22 -14.21
C GLY A 25 12.47 20.63 -14.49
N GLU A 26 12.65 20.94 -15.76
CA GLU A 26 13.19 22.23 -16.25
C GLU A 26 12.38 23.45 -15.75
N TYR A 27 11.09 23.26 -15.50
CA TYR A 27 10.17 24.29 -14.99
C TYR A 27 9.90 24.19 -13.47
N GLY A 28 10.75 23.47 -12.73
CA GLY A 28 10.63 23.34 -11.27
C GLY A 28 9.56 22.36 -10.79
N GLN A 29 8.84 21.69 -11.70
CA GLN A 29 7.84 20.68 -11.35
C GLN A 29 8.52 19.42 -10.81
N PRO A 30 8.11 18.91 -9.63
CA PRO A 30 8.66 17.68 -9.09
C PRO A 30 8.16 16.48 -9.90
N LYS A 31 9.07 15.73 -10.51
CA LYS A 31 8.79 14.46 -11.18
C LYS A 31 9.18 13.32 -10.24
N LYS A 32 8.25 12.39 -10.03
CA LYS A 32 8.47 11.17 -9.23
C LYS A 32 8.62 9.98 -10.16
N ASP A 33 9.83 9.42 -10.21
CA ASP A 33 10.09 8.15 -10.90
C ASP A 33 10.15 7.03 -9.85
N TRP A 34 9.22 6.09 -9.92
CA TRP A 34 9.04 5.07 -8.90
C TRP A 34 9.97 3.88 -9.11
N VAL A 35 10.67 3.46 -8.06
CA VAL A 35 11.61 2.34 -8.09
C VAL A 35 11.19 1.28 -7.08
N PHE A 36 11.17 0.03 -7.52
CA PHE A 36 10.89 -1.12 -6.65
C PHE A 36 11.96 -1.26 -5.57
N ASP A 37 11.55 -1.44 -4.32
CA ASP A 37 12.46 -1.65 -3.19
C ASP A 37 12.36 -3.07 -2.61
N LYS A 38 11.16 -3.45 -2.17
CA LYS A 38 10.93 -4.68 -1.42
C LYS A 38 9.50 -5.21 -1.55
N THR A 39 9.34 -6.48 -1.25
CA THR A 39 8.04 -7.12 -1.08
C THR A 39 7.77 -7.34 0.41
N ILE A 40 6.66 -6.79 0.90
CA ILE A 40 6.24 -6.86 2.30
C ILE A 40 5.16 -7.92 2.51
N ALA A 41 5.13 -8.52 3.70
CA ALA A 41 4.04 -9.38 4.13
C ALA A 41 2.97 -8.50 4.81
N CYS A 42 1.73 -8.63 4.34
CA CYS A 42 0.64 -7.79 4.80
C CYS A 42 -0.68 -8.54 4.96
N ASN A 43 -1.58 -7.94 5.71
CA ASN A 43 -2.99 -8.26 5.72
C ASN A 43 -3.74 -7.03 5.23
N VAL A 44 -4.61 -7.20 4.21
CA VAL A 44 -5.28 -6.09 3.54
C VAL A 44 -6.78 -6.36 3.50
N GLU A 45 -7.56 -5.38 3.96
CA GLU A 45 -9.01 -5.44 4.03
C GLU A 45 -9.63 -4.16 3.46
N PRO A 46 -10.77 -4.21 2.74
CA PRO A 46 -11.45 -3.01 2.30
C PRO A 46 -11.94 -2.18 3.49
N VAL A 47 -11.85 -0.86 3.37
CA VAL A 47 -12.40 0.05 4.37
C VAL A 47 -13.92 0.05 4.22
N GLY A 48 -14.67 -0.58 5.12
CA GLY A 48 -16.14 -0.43 5.13
C GLY A 48 -16.96 -1.66 5.49
N GLY A 49 -16.66 -2.30 6.62
CA GLY A 49 -17.61 -3.19 7.30
C GLY A 49 -18.36 -2.45 8.40
N ASP A 50 -19.10 -1.38 8.07
CA ASP A 50 -20.06 -0.86 9.05
C ASP A 50 -21.24 -1.86 9.03
N GLY A 51 -21.33 -2.70 10.06
CA GLY A 51 -22.38 -3.70 10.24
C GLY A 51 -23.75 -3.07 10.55
N THR A 52 -24.04 -1.91 9.97
CA THR A 52 -25.31 -1.21 10.07
C THR A 52 -25.92 -1.09 8.68
N GLU A 53 -27.18 -1.48 8.53
CA GLU A 53 -27.92 -1.47 7.25
C GLU A 53 -28.09 -0.05 6.66
N ASN A 54 -27.76 1.00 7.42
CA ASN A 54 -27.97 2.38 7.01
C ASN A 54 -26.73 2.96 6.31
N ILE A 55 -26.69 2.82 4.99
CA ILE A 55 -25.73 3.50 4.12
C ILE A 55 -25.91 5.02 4.24
N LYS A 56 -25.09 5.69 5.06
CA LYS A 56 -24.96 7.15 5.02
C LYS A 56 -24.13 7.52 3.80
N ALA A 57 -24.76 8.11 2.78
CA ALA A 57 -24.15 8.41 1.47
C ALA A 57 -22.81 9.18 1.56
N GLU A 58 -22.69 10.12 2.51
CA GLU A 58 -21.48 10.91 2.74
C GLU A 58 -20.28 10.06 3.19
N SER A 59 -20.51 9.12 4.10
CA SER A 59 -19.46 8.21 4.56
C SER A 59 -19.11 7.16 3.51
N PHE A 60 -20.06 6.74 2.68
CA PHE A 60 -19.84 5.77 1.61
C PHE A 60 -18.84 6.27 0.56
N LEU A 61 -19.02 7.50 0.06
CA LEU A 61 -18.10 8.11 -0.92
C LEU A 61 -16.69 8.28 -0.35
N GLN A 62 -16.56 8.56 0.95
CA GLN A 62 -15.27 8.73 1.59
C GLN A 62 -14.49 7.43 1.79
N LEU A 63 -15.14 6.27 1.87
CA LEU A 63 -14.47 4.98 2.08
C LEU A 63 -14.22 4.22 0.77
N GLN A 64 -14.86 4.65 -0.32
CA GLN A 64 -14.71 4.03 -1.64
C GLN A 64 -13.23 3.99 -2.07
N ASN A 65 -12.80 2.83 -2.59
CA ASN A 65 -11.45 2.56 -3.10
C ASN A 65 -10.32 2.73 -2.07
N LYS A 66 -10.62 2.61 -0.78
CA LYS A 66 -9.62 2.59 0.29
C LYS A 66 -9.48 1.20 0.89
N LEU A 67 -8.26 0.83 1.22
CA LEU A 67 -7.94 -0.42 1.93
C LEU A 67 -7.28 -0.08 3.26
N VAL A 68 -7.60 -0.83 4.31
CA VAL A 68 -6.81 -0.87 5.53
C VAL A 68 -5.81 -2.01 5.38
N ALA A 69 -4.54 -1.73 5.63
CA ALA A 69 -3.51 -2.74 5.62
C ALA A 69 -2.77 -2.80 6.95
N ARG A 70 -2.20 -3.96 7.26
CA ARG A 70 -1.36 -4.17 8.44
C ARG A 70 -0.07 -4.85 7.99
N THR A 71 1.06 -4.35 8.48
CA THR A 71 2.39 -4.91 8.23
C THR A 71 3.15 -5.03 9.54
N LYS A 72 4.04 -6.02 9.61
CA LYS A 72 4.91 -6.21 10.77
C LYS A 72 5.96 -5.10 10.89
N ASN A 73 6.61 -4.78 9.76
CA ASN A 73 7.68 -3.80 9.70
C ASN A 73 7.16 -2.43 9.25
N ASP A 74 7.93 -1.38 9.58
CA ASP A 74 7.60 -0.02 9.18
C ASP A 74 7.76 0.14 7.65
N PRO A 75 6.69 0.45 6.91
CA PRO A 75 6.73 0.65 5.46
C PRO A 75 7.49 1.93 5.07
N ARG A 76 7.79 2.84 6.00
CA ARG A 76 8.53 4.08 5.73
C ARG A 76 10.04 3.85 5.66
N VAL A 77 10.53 2.73 6.19
CA VAL A 77 11.95 2.39 6.19
C VAL A 77 12.24 1.49 4.99
N SER A 78 13.09 1.94 4.08
CA SER A 78 13.48 1.18 2.88
C SER A 78 14.37 -0.02 3.23
N SER A 79 14.61 -0.89 2.25
CA SER A 79 15.58 -1.99 2.35
C SER A 79 17.00 -1.51 2.71
N GLN A 80 17.34 -0.28 2.30
CA GLN A 80 18.63 0.37 2.58
C GLN A 80 18.64 1.13 3.93
N LYS A 81 17.56 1.01 4.72
CA LYS A 81 17.35 1.70 6.00
C LYS A 81 17.23 3.22 5.87
N GLU A 82 16.83 3.72 4.71
CA GLU A 82 16.51 5.13 4.51
C GLU A 82 15.06 5.41 4.87
N ASN A 83 14.81 6.59 5.43
CA ASN A 83 13.48 7.02 5.85
C ASN A 83 12.76 7.74 4.71
N ASN A 84 11.55 7.27 4.40
CA ASN A 84 10.70 7.84 3.36
C ASN A 84 9.47 8.52 3.97
N ALA A 85 9.07 9.63 3.36
CA ALA A 85 7.80 10.27 3.69
C ALA A 85 6.62 9.37 3.32
N VAL A 86 5.53 9.43 4.08
CA VAL A 86 4.32 8.62 3.82
C VAL A 86 3.76 8.86 2.40
N THR A 87 3.84 10.11 1.92
CA THR A 87 3.42 10.52 0.57
C THR A 87 4.36 10.04 -0.55
N ASN A 88 5.44 9.36 -0.20
CA ASN A 88 6.45 8.81 -1.10
C ASN A 88 6.47 7.28 -1.01
N ILE A 89 5.31 6.66 -0.78
CA ILE A 89 5.18 5.20 -0.73
C ILE A 89 4.06 4.80 -1.67
N LEU A 90 4.41 3.99 -2.66
CA LEU A 90 3.49 3.38 -3.59
C LEU A 90 3.48 1.88 -3.38
N ILE A 91 2.28 1.30 -3.35
CA ILE A 91 2.07 -0.11 -3.10
C ILE A 91 1.27 -0.70 -4.25
N THR A 92 1.70 -1.84 -4.76
CA THR A 92 0.99 -2.56 -5.81
C THR A 92 1.18 -4.08 -5.66
N ASN A 93 0.62 -4.84 -6.60
CA ASN A 93 0.79 -6.28 -6.70
C ASN A 93 0.41 -7.03 -5.42
N VAL A 94 -0.73 -6.64 -4.82
CA VAL A 94 -1.29 -7.32 -3.66
C VAL A 94 -1.76 -8.71 -4.08
N ARG A 95 -1.08 -9.74 -3.57
CA ARG A 95 -1.21 -11.12 -4.03
C ARG A 95 -1.10 -12.12 -2.87
N PHE A 96 -1.56 -13.33 -3.12
CA PHE A 96 -1.26 -14.48 -2.28
C PHE A 96 0.16 -15.01 -2.54
N PRO A 97 0.74 -15.81 -1.63
CA PRO A 97 2.06 -16.42 -1.82
C PRO A 97 2.18 -17.31 -3.06
N ASN A 98 1.05 -17.83 -3.56
CA ASN A 98 0.98 -18.60 -4.80
C ASN A 98 1.05 -17.74 -6.08
N GLY A 99 1.07 -16.40 -5.95
CA GLY A 99 1.12 -15.45 -7.05
C GLY A 99 -0.24 -14.92 -7.51
N ASP A 100 -1.35 -15.38 -6.94
CA ASP A 100 -2.68 -14.94 -7.35
C ASP A 100 -2.97 -13.50 -6.88
N LEU A 101 -3.22 -12.61 -7.85
CA LEU A 101 -3.58 -11.21 -7.62
C LEU A 101 -4.96 -11.08 -6.96
N ILE A 102 -5.01 -10.37 -5.83
CA ILE A 102 -6.25 -10.11 -5.09
C ILE A 102 -6.92 -8.85 -5.63
N TYR A 103 -6.16 -7.75 -5.71
CA TYR A 103 -6.65 -6.45 -6.16
C TYR A 103 -6.11 -6.15 -7.56
N LYS A 104 -7.00 -6.28 -8.56
CA LYS A 104 -6.70 -6.03 -9.96
C LYS A 104 -7.73 -5.09 -10.58
N GLU A 105 -7.29 -4.33 -11.58
CA GLU A 105 -8.17 -3.51 -12.38
C GLU A 105 -9.06 -4.40 -13.27
N THR A 106 -10.37 -4.23 -13.18
CA THR A 106 -11.35 -5.04 -13.93
C THR A 106 -11.72 -4.45 -15.29
N ALA A 107 -11.34 -3.19 -15.54
CA ALA A 107 -11.68 -2.46 -16.76
C ALA A 107 -10.59 -1.43 -17.12
N GLY A 108 -10.66 -0.91 -18.36
CA GLY A 108 -9.76 0.11 -18.87
C GLY A 108 -8.43 -0.44 -19.42
N VAL A 109 -7.51 0.47 -19.72
CA VAL A 109 -6.21 0.17 -20.39
C VAL A 109 -5.32 -0.76 -19.55
N ARG A 110 -5.53 -0.79 -18.23
CA ARG A 110 -4.80 -1.64 -17.28
C ARG A 110 -5.60 -2.86 -16.80
N SER A 111 -6.68 -3.21 -17.50
CA SER A 111 -7.47 -4.41 -17.15
C SER A 111 -6.57 -5.64 -16.99
N GLY A 112 -6.75 -6.37 -15.90
CA GLY A 112 -5.96 -7.54 -15.53
C GLY A 112 -4.64 -7.25 -14.81
N ARG A 113 -4.20 -5.98 -14.73
CA ARG A 113 -3.01 -5.59 -13.96
C ARG A 113 -3.36 -5.30 -12.50
N ALA A 114 -2.36 -5.41 -11.63
CA ALA A 114 -2.51 -5.06 -10.22
C ALA A 114 -2.90 -3.59 -10.03
N THR A 115 -3.83 -3.34 -9.11
CA THR A 115 -4.19 -1.98 -8.71
C THR A 115 -3.03 -1.33 -7.96
N ILE A 116 -2.83 -0.04 -8.21
CA ILE A 116 -1.82 0.78 -7.56
C ILE A 116 -2.47 1.62 -6.47
N TYR A 117 -1.82 1.64 -5.32
CA TYR A 117 -2.23 2.35 -4.12
C TYR A 117 -1.14 3.30 -3.64
N GLU A 118 -1.55 4.44 -3.10
CA GLU A 118 -0.72 5.35 -2.33
C GLU A 118 -1.03 5.19 -0.84
N VAL A 119 -0.01 5.33 0.00
CA VAL A 119 -0.18 5.28 1.46
C VAL A 119 -0.62 6.65 1.95
N ALA A 120 -1.77 6.71 2.62
CA ALA A 120 -2.32 7.93 3.20
C ALA A 120 -1.91 8.12 4.66
N THR A 121 -1.92 7.04 5.44
CA THR A 121 -1.53 7.06 6.86
C THR A 121 -0.71 5.83 7.20
N VAL A 122 0.17 5.99 8.18
CA VAL A 122 0.94 4.91 8.82
C VAL A 122 0.87 5.15 10.32
N GLU A 123 0.22 4.24 11.03
CA GLU A 123 -0.03 4.33 12.47
C GLU A 123 0.59 3.10 13.15
N PRO A 124 1.61 3.26 14.01
CA PRO A 124 2.12 2.15 14.79
C PRO A 124 1.11 1.72 15.84
N PHE A 125 0.83 0.43 15.94
CA PHE A 125 0.07 -0.15 17.02
C PHE A 125 1.02 -0.60 18.14
N VAL A 126 0.86 -0.03 19.32
CA VAL A 126 1.71 -0.31 20.49
C VAL A 126 1.00 -1.29 21.41
N GLY A 127 1.61 -2.47 21.58
CA GLY A 127 1.11 -3.52 22.46
C GLY A 127 1.37 -3.24 23.94
N ALA A 128 0.77 -4.06 24.81
CA ALA A 128 0.88 -3.95 26.27
C ALA A 128 2.33 -4.05 26.80
N PHE A 129 3.23 -4.64 26.02
CA PHE A 129 4.64 -4.86 26.38
C PHE A 129 5.59 -3.75 25.87
N ARG A 130 5.06 -2.57 25.52
CA ARG A 130 5.84 -1.42 25.02
C ARG A 130 6.60 -1.71 23.72
N THR A 131 6.11 -2.64 22.92
CA THR A 131 6.64 -2.97 21.60
C THR A 131 5.62 -2.55 20.54
N THR A 132 6.11 -2.07 19.39
CA THR A 132 5.26 -1.93 18.21
C THR A 132 4.99 -3.32 17.65
N GLU A 133 3.73 -3.74 17.66
CA GLU A 133 3.35 -5.08 17.18
C GLU A 133 3.18 -5.09 15.66
N TYR A 134 2.59 -4.02 15.13
CA TYR A 134 2.36 -3.84 13.69
C TYR A 134 2.16 -2.37 13.35
N TYR A 135 2.20 -2.07 12.06
CA TYR A 135 1.89 -0.78 11.48
C TYR A 135 0.57 -0.90 10.71
N LYS A 136 -0.43 -0.14 11.14
CA LYS A 136 -1.69 0.01 10.44
C LYS A 136 -1.53 1.09 9.38
N MET A 137 -2.01 0.80 8.18
CA MET A 137 -1.96 1.73 7.05
C MET A 137 -3.34 1.93 6.46
N LEU A 138 -3.56 3.12 5.92
CA LEU A 138 -4.66 3.39 5.01
C LEU A 138 -4.09 3.56 3.60
N TRP A 139 -4.49 2.68 2.69
CA TRP A 139 -4.13 2.73 1.29
C TRP A 139 -5.26 3.34 0.49
N ARG A 140 -4.95 4.29 -0.38
CA ARG A 140 -5.90 4.92 -1.30
C ARG A 140 -5.53 4.52 -2.70
N ARG A 141 -6.50 4.07 -3.51
CA ARG A 141 -6.23 3.81 -4.93
C ARG A 141 -5.66 5.08 -5.58
N ALA A 142 -4.53 4.95 -6.25
CA ALA A 142 -3.90 6.08 -6.93
C ALA A 142 -4.77 6.58 -8.09
N GLU A 143 -4.81 7.89 -8.32
CA GLU A 143 -5.48 8.44 -9.51
C GLU A 143 -4.71 8.06 -10.78
N ASN A 144 -3.38 8.18 -10.72
CA ASN A 144 -2.51 7.71 -11.78
C ASN A 144 -2.16 6.23 -11.54
N GLN A 145 -2.68 5.36 -12.40
CA GLN A 145 -2.38 3.93 -12.38
C GLN A 145 -1.14 3.59 -13.22
N THR A 146 -0.25 4.54 -13.49
CA THR A 146 0.99 4.30 -14.23
C THR A 146 2.18 4.28 -13.28
N VAL A 147 2.84 3.13 -13.21
CA VAL A 147 4.20 2.99 -12.67
C VAL A 147 5.06 2.66 -13.89
N GLY A 148 6.27 3.23 -13.98
CA GLY A 148 7.18 2.92 -15.09
C GLY A 148 7.45 1.41 -15.11
N ASP A 149 6.93 0.74 -16.13
CA ASP A 149 7.21 -0.68 -16.42
C ASP A 149 8.67 -0.84 -16.89
#